data_AF-Q9Z9Q3-F1
#
_entry.id   AF-Q9Z9Q3-F1
#
_cell.length_a   1.000
_cell.length_b   1.000
_cell.length_c   1.000
_cell.angle_alpha   90.00
_cell.angle_beta   90.00
_cell.angle_gamma   90.00
#
_symmetry.space_group_name_H-M   'P 1'
#
loop_
_entity.id
_entity.type
_entity.pdbx_description
1 polymer ?
#
loop_
_entity_poly.entity_id
_entity_poly.type
_entity_poly.pdbx_seq_one_letter_code
_entity_poly.pdbx_strand_id
1 'polypeptide(L)'
;MPKVKEIGELSQNIIEHQSYIVPRITMGPNEGDYVMTGAAVFRGGDDRMVGWLGEYDLQGYNWMVGEAKNGVLHVGIEEQGRQKTVVFETDQMITNVHYERENGQDRFKVSIEAKGTIVESWLEELELEGAKVKKAIEEKIEKQANDIVRKTQEEFQVDIFDFINFIKHSDYPYWGKVKDTWSDEDGQYKDAQIDISASVKIRHQMLQENVDY
;
A
#
# COMPACT_ATOMS: atom_id res chain seq x y z
N MET A 1 -0.17 -9.49 -6.25
CA MET A 1 0.12 -10.45 -5.14
C MET A 1 1.14 -9.81 -4.20
N PRO A 2 1.10 -10.09 -2.89
CA PRO A 2 2.17 -9.64 -2.00
C PRO A 2 3.50 -10.29 -2.41
N LYS A 3 4.61 -9.60 -2.16
CA LYS A 3 5.93 -10.20 -2.35
C LYS A 3 6.10 -11.38 -1.41
N VAL A 4 6.78 -12.42 -1.88
CA VAL A 4 7.15 -13.57 -1.05
C VAL A 4 8.00 -13.06 0.12
N LYS A 5 7.54 -13.34 1.34
CA LYS A 5 8.30 -13.07 2.56
C LYS A 5 9.20 -14.27 2.87
N GLU A 6 10.50 -14.03 2.98
CA GLU A 6 11.47 -15.06 3.31
C GLU A 6 11.56 -15.26 4.83
N ILE A 7 11.89 -16.49 5.26
CA ILE A 7 12.06 -16.79 6.70
C ILE A 7 13.14 -15.91 7.32
N GLY A 8 14.19 -15.56 6.57
CA GLY A 8 15.24 -14.66 7.05
C GLY A 8 14.71 -13.26 7.38
N GLU A 9 13.85 -12.70 6.53
CA GLU A 9 13.21 -11.39 6.74
C GLU A 9 12.29 -11.42 7.96
N LEU A 10 11.46 -12.47 8.08
CA LEU A 10 10.60 -12.64 9.25
C LEU A 10 11.41 -12.80 10.54
N SER A 11 12.50 -13.57 10.50
CA SER A 11 13.40 -13.74 11.64
C SER A 11 14.04 -12.43 12.05
N GLN A 12 14.38 -11.55 11.11
CA GLN A 12 14.93 -10.24 11.41
C GLN A 12 13.89 -9.36 12.11
N ASN A 13 12.65 -9.33 11.61
CA ASN A 13 11.57 -8.54 12.23
C ASN A 13 11.30 -8.97 13.67
N ILE A 14 11.27 -10.29 13.93
CA ILE A 14 11.10 -10.84 15.28
C ILE A 14 12.25 -10.41 16.21
N ILE A 15 13.50 -10.50 15.73
CA ILE A 15 14.69 -10.11 16.52
C ILE A 15 14.72 -8.59 16.79
N GLU A 16 14.26 -7.80 15.83
CA GLU A 16 14.22 -6.34 15.93
C GLU A 16 12.94 -5.80 16.59
N HIS A 17 12.03 -6.68 17.02
CA HIS A 17 10.71 -6.34 17.56
C HIS A 17 9.87 -5.46 16.62
N GLN A 18 10.08 -5.60 15.31
CA GLN A 18 9.31 -4.90 14.28
C GLN A 18 8.05 -5.68 13.92
N SER A 19 6.96 -4.96 13.71
CA SER A 19 5.70 -5.59 13.31
C SER A 19 5.78 -6.02 11.84
N TYR A 20 5.13 -7.15 11.52
CA TYR A 20 5.27 -7.77 10.21
C TYR A 20 3.96 -8.40 9.73
N ILE A 21 3.91 -8.67 8.42
CA ILE A 21 2.77 -9.37 7.81
C ILE A 21 3.20 -10.73 7.27
N VAL A 22 2.32 -11.71 7.38
CA VAL A 22 2.51 -13.05 6.82
C VAL A 22 1.39 -13.34 5.81
N PRO A 23 1.70 -13.59 4.53
CA PRO A 23 0.68 -13.85 3.51
C PRO A 23 -0.23 -15.02 3.89
N ARG A 24 -1.53 -14.87 3.60
CA ARG A 24 -2.53 -15.90 3.83
C ARG A 24 -2.80 -16.68 2.55
N ILE A 25 -2.83 -18.01 2.66
CA ILE A 25 -3.29 -18.90 1.60
C ILE A 25 -4.69 -19.39 1.94
N THR A 26 -5.61 -19.33 0.99
CA THR A 26 -6.96 -19.87 1.10
C THR A 26 -7.28 -20.80 -0.06
N MET A 27 -8.33 -21.60 0.09
CA MET A 27 -8.88 -22.37 -1.03
C MET A 27 -9.43 -21.40 -2.08
N GLY A 28 -9.13 -21.69 -3.34
CA GLY A 28 -9.67 -21.01 -4.50
C GLY A 28 -11.10 -21.47 -4.84
N PRO A 29 -11.68 -20.91 -5.90
CA PRO A 29 -13.05 -21.23 -6.32
C PRO A 29 -13.20 -22.67 -6.86
N ASN A 30 -12.13 -23.30 -7.34
CA ASN A 30 -12.15 -24.69 -7.79
C ASN A 30 -11.45 -25.62 -6.79
N GLU A 31 -11.87 -26.88 -6.78
CA GLU A 31 -11.26 -27.92 -5.94
C GLU A 31 -9.78 -28.11 -6.31
N GLY A 32 -8.90 -28.01 -5.32
CA GLY A 32 -7.45 -28.10 -5.51
C GLY A 32 -6.74 -26.78 -5.83
N ASP A 33 -7.49 -25.70 -6.08
CA ASP A 33 -6.90 -24.37 -6.25
C ASP A 33 -6.58 -23.73 -4.90
N TYR A 34 -5.43 -23.07 -4.82
CA TYR A 34 -5.04 -22.26 -3.68
C TYR A 34 -4.72 -20.84 -4.15
N VAL A 35 -5.27 -19.86 -3.45
CA VAL A 35 -5.05 -18.44 -3.75
C VAL A 35 -4.39 -17.77 -2.56
N MET A 36 -3.46 -16.87 -2.84
CA MET A 36 -2.85 -16.02 -1.84
C MET A 36 -3.66 -14.74 -1.73
N THR A 37 -4.50 -14.65 -0.70
CA THR A 37 -5.44 -13.54 -0.50
C THR A 37 -5.32 -13.01 0.91
N GLY A 38 -4.86 -11.76 1.03
CA GLY A 38 -4.64 -11.09 2.30
C GLY A 38 -3.38 -11.52 3.05
N ALA A 39 -3.26 -11.06 4.29
CA ALA A 39 -2.14 -11.35 5.17
C ALA A 39 -2.55 -11.27 6.66
N ALA A 40 -1.93 -12.07 7.52
CA ALA A 40 -2.00 -11.89 8.97
C ALA A 40 -1.05 -10.78 9.40
N VAL A 41 -1.47 -9.95 10.34
CA VAL A 41 -0.66 -8.88 10.95
C VAL A 41 -0.17 -9.34 12.31
N PHE A 42 1.13 -9.21 12.56
CA PHE A 42 1.79 -9.55 13.82
C PHE A 42 2.41 -8.32 14.45
N ARG A 43 2.18 -8.15 15.77
CA ARG A 43 2.83 -7.10 16.58
C ARG A 43 4.22 -7.56 16.98
N GLY A 44 5.25 -6.76 16.69
CA GLY A 44 6.65 -7.15 16.91
C GLY A 44 7.07 -7.25 18.38
N GLY A 45 6.40 -6.55 19.29
CA GLY A 45 6.75 -6.58 20.73
C GLY A 45 6.47 -7.92 21.41
N ASP A 46 5.45 -8.66 20.95
CA ASP A 46 5.02 -9.93 21.56
C ASP A 46 4.75 -11.06 20.54
N ASP A 47 5.04 -10.81 19.25
CA ASP A 47 4.80 -11.69 18.11
C ASP A 47 3.37 -12.23 18.03
N ARG A 48 2.39 -11.50 18.60
CA ARG A 48 0.98 -11.91 18.54
C ARG A 48 0.34 -11.43 17.25
N MET A 49 -0.46 -12.32 16.69
CA MET A 49 -1.33 -11.96 15.58
C MET A 49 -2.44 -11.02 16.08
N VAL A 50 -2.52 -9.82 15.50
CA VAL A 50 -3.47 -8.77 15.90
C VAL A 50 -4.62 -8.58 14.91
N GLY A 51 -4.52 -9.13 13.70
CA GLY A 51 -5.60 -9.01 12.71
C GLY A 51 -5.30 -9.59 11.35
N TRP A 52 -6.25 -9.42 10.43
CA TRP A 52 -6.14 -9.80 9.03
C TRP A 52 -6.24 -8.57 8.13
N LEU A 53 -5.38 -8.53 7.11
CA LEU A 53 -5.52 -7.67 5.94
C LEU A 53 -6.28 -8.42 4.85
N GLY A 54 -7.31 -7.80 4.29
CA GLY A 54 -7.97 -8.27 3.08
C GLY A 54 -7.20 -7.88 1.81
N GLU A 55 -7.76 -8.19 0.64
CA GLU A 55 -7.13 -7.83 -0.65
C GLU A 55 -7.00 -6.32 -0.85
N TYR A 56 -8.03 -5.56 -0.46
CA TYR A 56 -8.01 -4.10 -0.53
C TYR A 56 -6.92 -3.50 0.36
N ASP A 57 -6.83 -3.98 1.60
CA ASP A 57 -5.81 -3.57 2.57
C ASP A 57 -4.40 -3.88 2.05
N LEU A 58 -4.23 -5.06 1.44
CA LEU A 58 -2.96 -5.51 0.91
C LEU A 58 -2.52 -4.70 -0.32
N GLN A 59 -3.47 -4.26 -1.17
CA GLN A 59 -3.17 -3.27 -2.22
C GLN A 59 -2.70 -1.96 -1.60
N GLY A 60 -3.42 -1.44 -0.60
CA GLY A 60 -3.01 -0.29 0.22
C GLY A 60 -1.58 -0.42 0.74
N TYR A 61 -1.29 -1.54 1.38
CA TYR A 61 0.03 -1.85 1.92
C TYR A 61 1.11 -1.85 0.83
N ASN A 62 0.84 -2.50 -0.30
CA ASN A 62 1.79 -2.55 -1.41
C ASN A 62 2.16 -1.15 -1.88
N TRP A 63 1.18 -0.24 -2.05
CA TRP A 63 1.44 1.16 -2.41
C TRP A 63 2.41 1.84 -1.42
N MET A 64 2.24 1.59 -0.13
CA MET A 64 3.08 2.18 0.92
C MET A 64 4.51 1.65 0.92
N VAL A 65 4.72 0.36 0.65
CA VAL A 65 6.07 -0.25 0.66
C VAL A 65 6.77 -0.25 -0.70
N GLY A 66 6.11 0.27 -1.75
CA GLY A 66 6.68 0.27 -3.10
C GLY A 66 6.70 -1.12 -3.78
N GLU A 67 5.92 -2.08 -3.26
CA GLU A 67 5.93 -3.48 -3.72
C GLU A 67 4.69 -3.82 -4.59
N ALA A 68 4.65 -3.35 -5.83
CA ALA A 68 3.64 -3.75 -6.81
C ALA A 68 4.28 -3.97 -8.17
N LYS A 69 4.50 -5.25 -8.50
CA LYS A 69 4.57 -5.68 -9.89
C LYS A 69 3.20 -6.22 -10.27
N ASN A 70 2.60 -5.68 -11.33
CA ASN A 70 1.34 -6.13 -11.93
C ASN A 70 0.15 -6.03 -10.97
N GLY A 71 0.05 -4.94 -10.20
CA GLY A 71 -1.16 -4.59 -9.46
C GLY A 71 -2.23 -4.09 -10.43
N VAL A 72 -3.45 -4.62 -10.32
CA VAL A 72 -4.60 -4.21 -11.13
C VAL A 72 -5.51 -3.32 -10.30
N LEU A 73 -5.78 -2.12 -10.80
CA LEU A 73 -6.62 -1.12 -10.16
C LEU A 73 -7.85 -0.80 -11.01
N HIS A 74 -9.02 -1.03 -10.43
CA HIS A 74 -10.29 -0.61 -11.01
C HIS A 74 -10.63 0.80 -10.52
N VAL A 75 -10.70 1.76 -11.45
CA VAL A 75 -10.95 3.17 -11.16
C VAL A 75 -12.27 3.57 -11.76
N GLY A 76 -13.18 4.03 -10.90
CA GLY A 76 -14.45 4.60 -11.32
C GLY A 76 -14.27 6.06 -11.71
N ILE A 77 -14.77 6.45 -12.88
CA ILE A 77 -14.76 7.82 -13.40
C ILE A 77 -16.19 8.21 -13.78
N GLU A 78 -16.68 9.32 -13.25
CA GLU A 78 -17.99 9.86 -13.66
C GLU A 78 -17.80 10.68 -14.94
N GLU A 79 -18.45 10.28 -16.04
CA GLU A 79 -18.41 10.97 -17.33
C GLU A 79 -19.82 11.15 -17.86
N GLN A 80 -20.19 12.38 -18.23
CA GLN A 80 -21.54 12.74 -18.70
C GLN A 80 -22.68 12.22 -17.80
N GLY A 81 -22.49 12.23 -16.48
CA GLY A 81 -23.47 11.74 -15.50
C GLY A 81 -23.61 10.22 -15.44
N ARG A 82 -22.66 9.46 -16.00
CA ARG A 82 -22.60 8.00 -15.92
C ARG A 82 -21.27 7.55 -15.32
N GLN A 83 -21.33 6.54 -14.47
CA GLN A 83 -20.13 5.89 -13.96
C GLN A 83 -19.51 5.01 -15.03
N LYS A 84 -18.25 5.26 -15.35
CA LYS A 84 -17.39 4.46 -16.22
C LYS A 84 -16.27 3.86 -15.39
N THR A 85 -15.66 2.80 -15.91
CA THR A 85 -14.51 2.15 -15.26
C THR A 85 -13.30 2.27 -16.18
N VAL A 86 -12.13 2.37 -15.56
CA VAL A 86 -10.83 2.21 -16.21
C VAL A 86 -10.07 1.18 -15.39
N VAL A 87 -9.41 0.24 -16.06
CA VAL A 87 -8.53 -0.75 -15.44
C VAL A 87 -7.09 -0.37 -15.73
N PHE A 88 -6.37 -0.01 -14.67
CA PHE A 88 -4.96 0.37 -14.72
C PHE A 88 -4.11 -0.75 -14.12
N GLU A 89 -3.18 -1.28 -14.91
CA GLU A 89 -2.21 -2.28 -14.47
C GLU A 89 -0.83 -1.62 -14.27
N THR A 90 -0.24 -1.79 -13.09
CA THR A 90 1.07 -1.20 -12.77
C THR A 90 2.23 -2.07 -13.25
N ASP A 91 3.16 -1.49 -14.01
CA ASP A 91 4.43 -2.14 -14.37
C ASP A 91 5.50 -1.91 -13.28
N GLN A 92 5.48 -0.72 -12.70
CA GLN A 92 6.52 -0.23 -11.81
C GLN A 92 5.92 0.69 -10.75
N MET A 93 6.42 0.55 -9.53
CA MET A 93 6.08 1.40 -8.42
C MET A 93 7.33 1.73 -7.61
N ILE A 94 7.41 2.96 -7.13
CA ILE A 94 8.47 3.43 -6.23
C ILE A 94 7.79 4.24 -5.15
N THR A 95 8.13 3.96 -3.89
CA THR A 95 7.67 4.76 -2.76
C THR A 95 8.87 5.34 -2.03
N ASN A 96 8.87 6.66 -1.83
CA ASN A 96 9.88 7.37 -1.08
C ASN A 96 9.26 7.90 0.19
N VAL A 97 9.96 7.74 1.32
CA VAL A 97 9.50 8.23 2.62
C VAL A 97 10.54 9.20 3.16
N HIS A 98 10.08 10.38 3.57
CA HIS A 98 10.87 11.35 4.31
C HIS A 98 10.29 11.52 5.70
N TYR A 99 11.14 11.41 6.72
CA TYR A 99 10.76 11.64 8.11
C TYR A 99 11.32 12.97 8.61
N GLU A 100 10.48 13.73 9.29
CA GLU A 100 10.85 14.91 10.04
C GLU A 100 10.12 14.91 11.39
N ARG A 101 10.71 15.58 12.37
CA ARG A 101 10.09 15.79 13.67
C ARG A 101 10.04 17.26 14.00
N GLU A 102 8.85 17.79 14.17
CA GLU A 102 8.61 19.19 14.50
C GLU A 102 7.73 19.30 15.74
N ASN A 103 8.14 20.09 16.73
CA ASN A 103 7.38 20.34 17.96
C ASN A 103 6.94 19.07 18.71
N GLY A 104 7.74 18.01 18.64
CA GLY A 104 7.46 16.72 19.28
C GLY A 104 6.58 15.77 18.47
N GLN A 105 6.02 16.23 17.35
CA GLN A 105 5.18 15.46 16.44
C GLN A 105 6.02 14.75 15.37
N ASP A 106 5.86 13.44 15.25
CA ASP A 106 6.48 12.63 14.20
C ASP A 106 5.67 12.78 12.91
N ARG A 107 6.35 13.13 11.81
CA ARG A 107 5.73 13.30 10.48
C ARG A 107 6.48 12.53 9.41
N PHE A 108 5.72 11.78 8.61
CA PHE A 108 6.20 11.04 7.45
C PHE A 108 5.55 11.58 6.19
N LYS A 109 6.37 12.03 5.23
CA LYS A 109 5.93 12.39 3.88
C LYS A 109 6.19 11.21 2.96
N VAL A 110 5.12 10.60 2.46
CA VAL A 110 5.16 9.40 1.62
C VAL A 110 4.79 9.79 0.19
N SER A 111 5.74 9.64 -0.73
CA SER A 111 5.57 9.94 -2.15
C SER A 111 5.55 8.66 -2.95
N ILE A 112 4.40 8.33 -3.54
CA ILE A 112 4.17 7.11 -4.31
C ILE A 112 4.19 7.46 -5.80
N GLU A 113 5.10 6.85 -6.55
CA GLU A 113 5.17 6.96 -8.00
C GLU A 113 4.77 5.64 -8.65
N ALA A 114 3.70 5.66 -9.45
CA ALA A 114 3.22 4.49 -10.18
C ALA A 114 3.33 4.69 -11.70
N LYS A 115 3.79 3.67 -12.40
CA LYS A 115 3.84 3.62 -13.87
C LYS A 115 3.13 2.36 -14.35
N GLY A 116 2.31 2.49 -15.39
CA GLY A 116 1.49 1.37 -15.83
C GLY A 116 0.74 1.61 -17.13
N THR A 117 -0.13 0.66 -17.45
CA THR A 117 -0.87 0.57 -18.70
C THR A 117 -2.37 0.56 -18.40
N ILE A 118 -3.16 1.27 -19.20
CA ILE A 118 -4.62 1.08 -19.19
C ILE A 118 -4.94 -0.14 -20.06
N VAL A 119 -5.54 -1.17 -19.48
CA VAL A 119 -5.82 -2.46 -20.16
C VAL A 119 -7.30 -2.64 -20.51
N GLU A 120 -8.19 -1.91 -19.83
CA GLU A 120 -9.61 -1.87 -20.17
C GLU A 120 -10.18 -0.48 -19.86
N SER A 121 -11.13 -0.03 -20.67
CA SER A 121 -11.81 1.24 -20.47
C SER A 121 -13.22 1.22 -21.05
N TRP A 122 -14.14 1.89 -20.36
CA TRP A 122 -15.49 2.20 -20.85
C TRP A 122 -15.65 3.68 -21.22
N LEU A 123 -14.54 4.43 -21.27
CA LEU A 123 -14.43 5.80 -21.77
C LEU A 123 -14.06 5.79 -23.27
N GLU A 124 -14.30 6.92 -23.95
CA GLU A 124 -13.79 7.12 -25.30
C GLU A 124 -12.26 7.31 -25.30
N GLU A 125 -11.57 6.94 -26.38
CA GLU A 125 -10.10 6.96 -26.45
C GLU A 125 -9.51 8.36 -26.18
N LEU A 126 -10.16 9.41 -26.69
CA LEU A 126 -9.76 10.81 -26.43
C LEU A 126 -9.84 11.19 -24.94
N GLU A 127 -10.76 10.57 -24.19
CA GLU A 127 -10.95 10.84 -22.76
C GLU A 127 -9.87 10.16 -21.91
N LEU A 128 -9.23 9.11 -22.41
CA LEU A 128 -8.18 8.36 -21.72
C LEU A 128 -6.85 9.10 -21.59
N GLU A 129 -6.58 10.01 -22.51
CA GLU A 129 -5.41 10.90 -22.44
C GLU A 129 -5.63 12.09 -21.48
N GLY A 130 -6.85 12.22 -20.92
CA GLY A 130 -7.23 13.33 -20.07
C GLY A 130 -6.56 13.31 -18.69
N ALA A 131 -6.21 14.51 -18.20
CA ALA A 131 -5.75 14.72 -16.81
C ALA A 131 -6.72 14.14 -15.76
N LYS A 132 -8.01 14.00 -16.11
CA LYS A 132 -9.05 13.42 -15.26
C LYS A 132 -8.82 11.95 -14.93
N VAL A 133 -8.45 11.12 -15.91
CA VAL A 133 -8.19 9.68 -15.69
C VAL A 133 -6.98 9.51 -14.80
N LYS A 134 -5.89 10.20 -15.12
CA LYS A 134 -4.67 10.21 -14.31
C LYS A 134 -4.97 10.61 -12.86
N LYS A 135 -5.68 11.71 -12.66
CA LYS A 135 -6.04 12.21 -11.32
C LYS A 135 -6.90 11.21 -10.55
N ALA A 136 -7.86 10.56 -11.20
CA ALA A 136 -8.71 9.55 -10.56
C ALA A 136 -7.90 8.31 -10.12
N ILE A 137 -6.87 7.91 -10.88
CA ILE A 137 -5.94 6.84 -10.49
C ILE A 137 -5.13 7.28 -9.26
N GLU A 138 -4.57 8.50 -9.29
CA GLU A 138 -3.80 9.08 -8.17
C GLU A 138 -4.63 9.13 -6.88
N GLU A 139 -5.83 9.71 -6.95
CA GLU A 139 -6.76 9.80 -5.81
C GLU A 139 -7.16 8.41 -5.28
N LYS A 140 -7.31 7.41 -6.17
CA LYS A 140 -7.62 6.04 -5.75
C LYS A 140 -6.44 5.38 -5.01
N ILE A 141 -5.22 5.58 -5.47
CA ILE A 141 -4.00 5.09 -4.80
C ILE A 141 -3.86 5.76 -3.43
N GLU A 142 -3.96 7.09 -3.38
CA GLU A 142 -3.90 7.85 -2.12
C GLU A 142 -4.96 7.38 -1.13
N LYS A 143 -6.19 7.16 -1.60
CA LYS A 143 -7.27 6.64 -0.75
C LYS A 143 -6.93 5.27 -0.17
N GLN A 144 -6.48 4.32 -0.99
CA GLN A 144 -6.13 2.97 -0.52
C GLN A 144 -4.98 2.99 0.49
N ALA A 145 -3.96 3.82 0.24
CA ALA A 145 -2.82 4.00 1.11
C ALA A 145 -3.22 4.65 2.45
N ASN A 146 -4.07 5.69 2.43
CA ASN A 146 -4.61 6.31 3.64
C ASN A 146 -5.49 5.35 4.45
N ASP A 147 -6.31 4.54 3.78
CA ASP A 147 -7.21 3.58 4.45
C ASP A 147 -6.41 2.53 5.23
N ILE A 148 -5.31 2.00 4.67
CA ILE A 148 -4.47 1.03 5.37
C ILE A 148 -3.67 1.66 6.52
N VAL A 149 -3.20 2.90 6.36
CA VAL A 149 -2.53 3.64 7.45
C VAL A 149 -3.51 3.87 8.60
N ARG A 150 -4.74 4.33 8.30
CA ARG A 150 -5.77 4.50 9.32
C ARG A 150 -6.06 3.19 10.04
N LYS A 151 -6.22 2.08 9.31
CA LYS A 151 -6.48 0.76 9.89
C LYS A 151 -5.33 0.31 10.81
N THR A 152 -4.10 0.50 10.39
CA THR A 152 -2.92 0.11 11.17
C THR A 152 -2.69 1.01 12.38
N GLN A 153 -3.06 2.28 12.34
CA GLN A 153 -3.00 3.20 13.49
C GLN A 153 -4.16 3.03 14.47
N GLU A 154 -5.40 2.85 13.98
CA GLU A 154 -6.61 2.86 14.81
C GLU A 154 -7.04 1.46 15.27
N GLU A 155 -6.98 0.44 14.40
CA GLU A 155 -7.45 -0.91 14.72
C GLU A 155 -6.36 -1.78 15.30
N PHE A 156 -5.14 -1.73 14.73
CA PHE A 156 -4.06 -2.64 15.11
C PHE A 156 -3.00 -1.99 16.01
N GLN A 157 -2.80 -0.68 15.86
CA GLN A 157 -1.77 0.11 16.53
C GLN A 157 -0.35 -0.41 16.27
N VAL A 158 -0.08 -0.86 15.04
CA VAL A 158 1.21 -1.47 14.66
C VAL A 158 1.74 -0.89 13.36
N ASP A 159 3.00 -0.50 13.36
CA ASP A 159 3.72 -0.07 12.16
C ASP A 159 4.18 -1.28 11.34
N ILE A 160 3.46 -1.58 10.27
CA ILE A 160 3.84 -2.62 9.30
C ILE A 160 4.66 -2.07 8.12
N PHE A 161 4.93 -0.76 8.09
CA PHE A 161 5.57 -0.07 6.96
C PHE A 161 7.04 0.25 7.19
N ASP A 162 7.57 -0.13 8.37
CA ASP A 162 8.95 0.08 8.79
C ASP A 162 9.32 1.56 8.99
N PHE A 163 8.36 2.39 9.42
CA PHE A 163 8.59 3.80 9.74
C PHE A 163 9.63 4.00 10.84
N ILE A 164 9.72 3.08 11.81
CA ILE A 164 10.73 3.14 12.88
C ILE A 164 12.16 3.21 12.34
N ASN A 165 12.46 2.56 11.21
CA ASN A 165 13.77 2.64 10.60
C ASN A 165 14.02 4.01 9.95
N PHE A 166 13.02 4.72 9.45
CA PHE A 166 13.21 6.10 8.98
C PHE A 166 13.54 7.05 10.14
N ILE A 167 12.94 6.83 11.32
CA ILE A 167 13.33 7.55 12.55
C ILE A 167 14.78 7.24 12.90
N LYS A 168 15.19 5.96 12.88
CA LYS A 168 16.57 5.53 13.16
C LYS A 168 17.61 6.24 12.31
N HIS A 169 17.33 6.39 11.01
CA HIS A 169 18.25 7.04 10.06
C HIS A 169 18.31 8.55 10.24
N SER A 170 17.18 9.20 10.54
CA SER A 170 17.09 10.67 10.59
C SER A 170 17.33 11.26 11.99
N ASP A 171 16.94 10.57 13.05
CA ASP A 171 17.05 11.00 14.46
C ASP A 171 17.35 9.80 15.37
N TYR A 172 18.60 9.31 15.31
CA TYR A 172 19.06 8.17 16.09
C TYR A 172 18.89 8.34 17.62
N PRO A 173 19.19 9.51 18.23
CA PRO A 173 18.95 9.72 19.66
C PRO A 173 17.48 9.59 20.06
N TYR A 174 16.54 10.08 19.24
CA TYR A 174 15.12 9.88 19.51
C TYR A 174 14.70 8.43 19.28
N TRP A 175 15.13 7.80 18.19
CA TRP A 175 14.88 6.39 17.93
C TRP A 175 15.23 5.53 19.15
N GLY A 176 16.38 5.76 19.79
CA GLY A 176 16.78 5.02 20.99
C GLY A 176 15.81 5.13 22.17
N LYS A 177 14.94 6.14 22.20
CA LYS A 177 13.90 6.33 23.23
C LYS A 177 12.58 5.64 22.91
N VAL A 178 12.26 5.47 21.63
CA VAL A 178 10.95 4.97 21.17
C VAL A 178 10.99 3.60 20.52
N LYS A 179 12.16 3.08 20.15
CA LYS A 179 12.31 1.83 19.40
C LYS A 179 11.58 0.63 20.01
N ASP A 180 11.48 0.59 21.35
CA ASP A 180 10.87 -0.51 22.07
C ASP A 180 9.37 -0.31 22.30
N THR A 181 8.84 0.91 22.08
CA THR A 181 7.43 1.27 22.31
C THR A 181 6.70 1.76 21.07
N TRP A 182 7.37 1.91 19.93
CA TRP A 182 6.83 2.57 18.74
C TRP A 182 5.48 1.99 18.29
N SER A 183 5.40 0.66 18.21
CA SER A 183 4.24 -0.13 17.73
C SER A 183 3.50 -0.87 18.86
N ASP A 184 3.50 -0.31 20.06
CA ASP A 184 2.68 -0.80 21.18
C ASP A 184 1.30 -0.14 21.19
N GLU A 185 0.35 -0.68 21.97
CA GLU A 185 -1.01 -0.14 22.11
C GLU A 185 -1.04 1.34 22.59
N ASP A 186 -0.01 1.72 23.35
CA ASP A 186 0.24 3.11 23.80
C ASP A 186 1.48 3.74 23.16
N GLY A 187 1.91 3.18 22.03
CA GLY A 187 3.05 3.63 21.27
C GLY A 187 2.85 4.93 20.51
N GLN A 188 3.93 5.48 19.97
CA GLN A 188 3.92 6.75 19.25
C GLN A 188 3.39 6.63 17.82
N TYR A 189 3.39 5.42 17.24
CA TYR A 189 2.95 5.20 15.87
C TYR A 189 1.49 5.65 15.62
N LYS A 190 0.59 5.42 16.58
CA LYS A 190 -0.83 5.79 16.44
C LYS A 190 -1.06 7.30 16.27
N ASP A 191 -0.14 8.10 16.80
CA ASP A 191 -0.21 9.57 16.77
C ASP A 191 0.63 10.17 15.64
N ALA A 192 1.44 9.37 14.94
CA ALA A 192 2.29 9.86 13.86
C ALA A 192 1.47 10.41 12.69
N GLN A 193 1.88 11.56 12.15
CA GLN A 193 1.24 12.13 10.97
C GLN A 193 1.84 11.53 9.71
N ILE A 194 1.01 10.96 8.83
CA ILE A 194 1.46 10.36 7.57
C ILE A 194 0.79 11.07 6.41
N ASP A 195 1.55 11.91 5.73
CA ASP A 195 1.11 12.70 4.58
C ASP A 195 1.46 11.94 3.29
N ILE A 196 0.44 11.43 2.60
CA ILE A 196 0.61 10.57 1.42
C ILE A 196 0.25 11.34 0.16
N SER A 197 1.06 11.20 -0.88
CA SER A 197 0.79 11.72 -2.23
C SER A 197 1.12 10.69 -3.30
N ALA A 198 0.33 10.66 -4.37
CA ALA A 198 0.57 9.76 -5.51
C ALA A 198 0.80 10.54 -6.82
N SER A 199 1.67 10.00 -7.67
CA SER A 199 1.92 10.48 -9.02
C SER A 199 1.91 9.32 -10.00
N VAL A 200 1.11 9.45 -11.05
CA VAL A 200 0.91 8.38 -12.04
C VAL A 200 1.48 8.78 -13.40
N LYS A 201 2.16 7.83 -14.05
CA LYS A 201 2.54 7.90 -15.46
C LYS A 201 1.96 6.72 -16.23
N ILE A 202 0.98 7.01 -17.09
CA ILE A 202 0.44 6.05 -18.04
C ILE A 202 1.44 5.89 -19.19
N ARG A 203 1.85 4.65 -19.49
CA ARG A 203 2.84 4.32 -20.53
C ARG A 203 2.18 3.85 -21.82
N HIS A 204 1.17 3.01 -21.72
CA HIS A 204 0.44 2.47 -22.86
C HIS A 204 -1.06 2.44 -22.55
N GLN A 205 -1.85 2.36 -23.61
CA GLN A 205 -3.27 2.04 -23.58
C GLN A 205 -3.43 0.82 -24.49
N MET A 206 -3.76 -0.33 -23.91
CA MET A 206 -4.05 -1.56 -24.64
C MET A 206 -5.54 -1.85 -24.47
N LEU A 207 -6.36 -1.17 -25.25
CA LEU A 207 -7.78 -1.50 -25.34
C LEU A 207 -7.92 -2.72 -26.26
N GLN A 208 -8.90 -3.60 -26.02
CA GLN A 208 -9.10 -4.79 -26.87
C GLN A 208 -9.00 -4.42 -28.35
N GLU A 209 -8.09 -5.09 -29.08
CA GLU A 209 -8.10 -5.05 -30.54
C GLU A 209 -9.51 -5.43 -31.00
N ASN A 210 -10.08 -4.62 -31.89
CA ASN A 210 -11.29 -5.01 -32.61
C ASN A 210 -11.02 -6.37 -33.26
N VAL A 211 -11.54 -7.45 -32.66
CA VAL A 211 -11.68 -8.72 -33.34
C VAL A 211 -12.85 -8.52 -34.29
N ASP A 212 -12.55 -8.01 -35.48
CA ASP A 212 -13.46 -8.03 -36.61
C ASP A 212 -13.79 -9.51 -36.89
N TYR A 213 -15.02 -9.91 -36.57
CA TYR A 213 -15.61 -11.20 -36.94
C TYR A 213 -16.11 -11.19 -38.39
#